data_AF-A0A147F969-F1
#
_entry.id   AF-A0A147F969-F1
#
_cell.length_a   1.000
_cell.length_b   1.000
_cell.length_c   1.000
_cell.angle_alpha   90.00
_cell.angle_beta   90.00
_cell.angle_gamma   90.00
#
_symmetry.space_group_name_H-M   'P 1'
#
loop_
_entity.id
_entity.type
_entity.pdbx_description
1 polymer ?
#
loop_
_entity_poly.entity_id
_entity_poly.type
_entity_poly.pdbx_seq_one_letter_code
_entity_poly.pdbx_strand_id
1 'polypeptide(L)'
;MADADELLTVWASMAPPEGETWSLARPGPALDAVAARLSSVPRSFLDDDVSIRALSGDIAGAECASAAYADDARVRRGAAIGLWLLASEEIVEPFRPSLAGAWALRAVDSLGLRVAPVVDPLDWLADDERREEAARTFLLWAGFVPAGEDRATAQALWQARDSLRRSSALAEAYAAYEHREEIARRLAEARAREAAARYSSE
;
A
#
# COMPACT_ATOMS: atom_id res chain seq x y z
N MET A 1 -8.01 8.16 18.46
CA MET A 1 -7.96 7.10 17.45
C MET A 1 -8.76 7.58 16.27
N ALA A 2 -8.17 7.53 15.08
CA ALA A 2 -8.87 7.95 13.87
C ALA A 2 -9.90 6.89 13.48
N ASP A 3 -11.00 7.33 12.88
CA ASP A 3 -12.01 6.41 12.36
C ASP A 3 -11.43 5.64 11.16
N ALA A 4 -11.85 4.39 11.00
CA ALA A 4 -11.37 3.57 9.88
C ALA A 4 -11.74 4.20 8.53
N ASP A 5 -12.94 4.78 8.43
CA ASP A 5 -13.41 5.49 7.22
C ASP A 5 -12.57 6.73 6.89
N GLU A 6 -12.12 7.45 7.92
CA GLU A 6 -11.26 8.62 7.76
C GLU A 6 -9.90 8.21 7.17
N LEU A 7 -9.26 7.20 7.76
CA LEU A 7 -7.97 6.69 7.29
C LEU A 7 -8.05 6.14 5.86
N LEU A 8 -9.13 5.44 5.53
CA LEU A 8 -9.38 4.95 4.17
C LEU A 8 -9.62 6.09 3.18
N THR A 9 -10.29 7.17 3.60
CA THR A 9 -10.47 8.38 2.77
C THR A 9 -9.13 9.07 2.51
N VAL A 10 -8.27 9.16 3.53
CA VAL A 10 -6.91 9.69 3.38
C VAL A 10 -6.14 8.86 2.37
N TRP A 11 -6.10 7.53 2.57
CA TRP A 11 -5.44 6.60 1.64
C TRP A 11 -5.95 6.79 0.21
N ALA A 12 -7.27 6.83 0.02
CA ALA A 12 -7.86 6.92 -1.31
C ALA A 12 -7.52 8.24 -2.02
N SER A 13 -7.34 9.34 -1.26
CA SER A 13 -6.95 10.64 -1.83
C SER A 13 -5.49 10.76 -2.26
N MET A 14 -4.63 9.84 -1.81
CA MET A 14 -3.21 9.83 -2.18
C MET A 14 -2.82 8.68 -3.10
N ALA A 15 -3.55 7.56 -3.04
CA ALA A 15 -3.26 6.39 -3.84
C ALA A 15 -3.70 6.59 -5.30
N PRO A 16 -2.89 6.21 -6.29
CA PRO A 16 -3.38 6.17 -7.66
C PRO A 16 -4.49 5.12 -7.79
N PRO A 17 -5.34 5.23 -8.83
CA PRO A 17 -6.39 4.26 -9.08
C PRO A 17 -5.84 2.83 -9.12
N GLU A 18 -6.56 1.89 -8.50
CA GLU A 18 -6.12 0.50 -8.40
C GLU A 18 -5.86 -0.12 -9.79
N GLY A 19 -6.72 0.16 -10.77
CA GLY A 19 -6.58 -0.35 -12.14
C GLY A 19 -5.30 0.14 -12.84
N GLU A 20 -4.92 1.40 -12.60
CA GLU A 20 -3.65 1.95 -13.11
C GLU A 20 -2.47 1.24 -12.44
N THR A 21 -2.54 1.06 -11.11
CA THR A 21 -1.52 0.37 -10.32
C THR A 21 -1.27 -1.04 -10.84
N TRP A 22 -2.33 -1.82 -11.08
CA TRP A 22 -2.21 -3.15 -11.69
C TRP A 22 -1.61 -3.10 -13.10
N SER A 23 -2.01 -2.14 -13.93
CA SER A 23 -1.50 -2.02 -15.29
C SER A 23 0.01 -1.75 -15.36
N LEU A 24 0.52 -0.97 -14.41
CA LEU A 24 1.93 -0.59 -14.30
C LEU A 24 2.77 -1.58 -13.49
N ALA A 25 2.14 -2.53 -12.80
CA ALA A 25 2.82 -3.51 -11.97
C ALA A 25 3.76 -4.39 -12.81
N ARG A 26 4.99 -4.52 -12.31
CA ARG A 26 6.07 -5.32 -12.92
C ARG A 26 6.40 -6.54 -12.05
N PRO A 27 7.08 -7.57 -12.57
CA PRO A 27 7.54 -8.69 -11.74
C PRO A 27 8.39 -8.19 -10.56
N GLY A 28 8.05 -8.65 -9.37
CA GLY A 28 8.68 -8.27 -8.11
C GLY A 28 9.29 -9.46 -7.38
N PRO A 29 9.63 -9.27 -6.09
CA PRO A 29 10.14 -10.34 -5.23
C PRO A 29 9.16 -11.50 -5.07
N ALA A 30 9.70 -12.63 -4.63
CA ALA A 30 8.87 -13.77 -4.23
C ALA A 30 8.02 -13.42 -3.00
N LEU A 31 6.76 -13.85 -3.03
CA LEU A 31 5.79 -13.52 -1.98
C LEU A 31 6.20 -14.09 -0.62
N ASP A 32 6.72 -15.31 -0.62
CA ASP A 32 7.21 -16.02 0.56
C ASP A 32 8.38 -15.30 1.23
N ALA A 33 9.30 -14.70 0.45
CA ALA A 33 10.40 -13.91 0.98
C ALA A 33 9.89 -12.64 1.70
N VAL A 34 8.91 -11.93 1.12
CA VAL A 34 8.29 -10.76 1.74
C VAL A 34 7.49 -11.15 2.98
N ALA A 35 6.71 -12.23 2.90
CA ALA A 35 5.94 -12.76 4.03
C ALA A 35 6.87 -13.22 5.17
N ALA A 36 7.97 -13.92 4.88
CA ALA A 36 8.96 -14.29 5.88
C ALA A 36 9.52 -13.05 6.58
N ARG A 37 9.83 -11.99 5.82
CA ARG A 37 10.34 -10.74 6.37
C ARG A 37 9.33 -10.00 7.24
N LEU A 38 8.04 -10.01 6.86
CA LEU A 38 6.95 -9.51 7.71
C LEU A 38 6.88 -10.26 9.04
N SER A 39 7.00 -11.59 9.04
CA SER A 39 6.94 -12.38 10.28
C SER A 39 8.13 -12.15 11.22
N SER A 40 9.22 -11.57 10.72
CA SER A 40 10.47 -11.37 11.45
C SER A 40 10.72 -9.91 11.85
N VAL A 41 9.67 -9.09 11.97
CA VAL A 41 9.81 -7.68 12.38
C VAL A 41 10.44 -7.59 13.78
N PRO A 42 11.55 -6.84 13.95
CA PRO A 42 12.15 -6.64 15.26
C PRO A 42 11.19 -5.90 16.20
N ARG A 43 11.20 -6.28 17.50
CA ARG A 43 10.36 -5.62 18.52
C ARG A 43 10.57 -4.11 18.57
N SER A 44 11.79 -3.64 18.33
CA SER A 44 12.14 -2.21 18.30
C SER A 44 11.41 -1.39 17.22
N PHE A 45 10.83 -2.03 16.20
CA PHE A 45 9.95 -1.36 15.24
C PHE A 45 8.50 -1.27 15.74
N LEU A 46 8.11 -2.13 16.68
CA LEU A 46 6.74 -2.24 17.20
C LEU A 46 6.52 -1.46 18.50
N ASP A 47 7.60 -0.94 19.09
CA ASP A 47 7.56 -0.18 20.34
C ASP A 47 6.76 1.12 20.17
N ASP A 48 6.04 1.52 21.22
CA ASP A 48 5.10 2.64 21.17
C ASP A 48 5.79 4.02 21.07
N ASP A 49 7.10 4.08 21.34
CA ASP A 49 7.94 5.28 21.26
C ASP A 49 8.60 5.49 19.88
N VAL A 50 8.40 4.57 18.94
CA VAL A 50 8.92 4.70 17.57
C VAL A 50 8.29 5.90 16.87
N SER A 51 9.13 6.85 16.48
CA SER A 51 8.73 7.97 15.63
C SER A 51 8.72 7.56 14.16
N ILE A 52 7.53 7.33 13.59
CA ILE A 52 7.35 6.98 12.18
C ILE A 52 7.92 8.05 11.24
N ARG A 53 7.80 9.33 11.61
CA ARG A 53 8.40 10.44 10.88
C ARG A 53 9.92 10.31 10.79
N ALA A 54 10.59 10.13 11.92
CA ALA A 54 12.05 9.98 11.95
C ALA A 54 12.48 8.71 11.21
N LEU A 55 11.82 7.58 11.50
CA LEU A 55 12.14 6.29 10.91
C LEU A 55 12.00 6.27 9.38
N SER A 56 10.94 6.88 8.84
CA SER A 56 10.78 7.01 7.38
C SER A 56 11.83 7.93 6.75
N GLY A 57 12.19 9.02 7.44
CA GLY A 57 13.31 9.88 7.05
C GLY A 57 14.65 9.14 6.99
N ASP A 58 14.95 8.33 8.00
CA ASP A 58 16.20 7.56 8.07
C ASP A 58 16.28 6.46 7.00
N ILE A 59 15.17 5.77 6.73
CA ILE A 59 15.14 4.61 5.82
C ILE A 59 14.96 5.01 4.35
N ALA A 60 14.08 5.97 4.08
CA ALA A 60 13.67 6.33 2.73
C ALA A 60 14.08 7.75 2.31
N GLY A 61 14.69 8.53 3.22
CA GLY A 61 15.05 9.93 2.96
C GLY A 61 13.85 10.88 2.90
N ALA A 62 12.64 10.42 3.22
CA ALA A 62 11.41 11.21 3.15
C ALA A 62 10.36 10.68 4.13
N GLU A 63 9.45 11.56 4.56
CA GLU A 63 8.34 11.21 5.45
C GLU A 63 7.23 10.47 4.67
N CYS A 64 6.76 9.34 5.21
CA CYS A 64 5.56 8.66 4.70
C CYS A 64 4.27 9.36 5.18
N ALA A 65 3.19 9.29 4.42
CA ALA A 65 1.93 9.97 4.79
C ALA A 65 1.36 9.45 6.13
N SER A 66 1.58 8.19 6.45
CA SER A 66 1.16 7.54 7.70
C SER A 66 1.72 8.24 8.94
N ALA A 67 2.85 8.96 8.83
CA ALA A 67 3.46 9.66 9.94
C ALA A 67 2.54 10.76 10.52
N ALA A 68 1.69 11.37 9.69
CA ALA A 68 0.70 12.36 10.14
C ALA A 68 -0.43 11.76 11.01
N TYR A 69 -0.55 10.42 11.03
CA TYR A 69 -1.61 9.68 11.72
C TYR A 69 -1.05 8.69 12.74
N ALA A 70 0.24 8.80 13.10
CA ALA A 70 0.94 7.86 13.97
C ALA A 70 0.49 7.87 15.45
N ASP A 71 -0.38 8.81 15.83
CA ASP A 71 -1.09 8.78 17.12
C ASP A 71 -2.05 7.59 17.21
N ASP A 72 -2.56 7.09 16.07
CA ASP A 72 -3.26 5.82 16.03
C ASP A 72 -2.25 4.66 16.03
N ALA A 73 -2.31 3.81 17.07
CA ALA A 73 -1.39 2.70 17.24
C ALA A 73 -1.41 1.70 16.08
N ARG A 74 -2.57 1.53 15.40
CA ARG A 74 -2.68 0.65 14.24
C ARG A 74 -1.89 1.21 13.06
N VAL A 75 -2.07 2.50 12.77
CA VAL A 75 -1.35 3.19 11.69
C VAL A 75 0.15 3.17 11.96
N ARG A 76 0.55 3.50 13.19
CA ARG A 76 1.97 3.48 13.61
C ARG A 76 2.59 2.11 13.37
N ARG A 77 1.98 1.04 13.87
CA ARG A 77 2.50 -0.33 13.70
C ARG A 77 2.51 -0.77 12.23
N GLY A 78 1.45 -0.48 11.49
CA GLY A 78 1.36 -0.82 10.07
C GLY A 78 2.47 -0.16 9.25
N ALA A 79 2.70 1.14 9.48
CA ALA A 79 3.78 1.88 8.85
C ALA A 79 5.16 1.38 9.29
N ALA A 80 5.36 1.10 10.57
CA ALA A 80 6.63 0.57 11.06
C ALA A 80 6.97 -0.80 10.45
N ILE A 81 6.00 -1.70 10.32
CA ILE A 81 6.18 -2.99 9.64
C ILE A 81 6.56 -2.78 8.17
N GLY A 82 5.93 -1.85 7.46
CA GLY A 82 6.31 -1.49 6.09
C GLY A 82 7.72 -0.91 6.00
N LEU A 83 8.11 -0.05 6.95
CA LEU A 83 9.46 0.52 7.03
C LEU A 83 10.51 -0.55 7.33
N TRP A 84 10.17 -1.56 8.15
CA TRP A 84 11.02 -2.73 8.35
C TRP A 84 11.28 -3.46 7.03
N LEU A 85 10.27 -3.68 6.18
CA LEU A 85 10.49 -4.32 4.88
C LEU A 85 11.55 -3.59 4.04
N LEU A 86 11.55 -2.27 4.05
CA LEU A 86 12.55 -1.45 3.36
C LEU A 86 13.92 -1.54 4.04
N ALA A 87 14.01 -1.26 5.34
CA ALA A 87 15.28 -1.30 6.10
C ALA A 87 15.95 -2.68 6.04
N SER A 88 15.15 -3.73 6.00
CA SER A 88 15.64 -5.09 6.00
C SER A 88 16.45 -5.47 4.76
N GLU A 89 16.32 -4.71 3.65
CA GLU A 89 17.16 -4.91 2.47
C GLU A 89 18.65 -4.69 2.76
N GLU A 90 18.97 -3.79 3.68
CA GLU A 90 20.34 -3.51 4.10
C GLU A 90 20.79 -4.38 5.28
N ILE A 91 19.84 -4.76 6.15
CA ILE A 91 20.14 -5.45 7.42
C ILE A 91 20.22 -6.98 7.24
N VAL A 92 19.35 -7.57 6.42
CA VAL A 92 19.25 -9.02 6.25
C VAL A 92 19.83 -9.43 4.91
N GLU A 93 19.14 -9.04 3.84
CA GLU A 93 19.57 -9.17 2.45
C GLU A 93 18.58 -8.40 1.56
N PRO A 94 19.01 -7.87 0.41
CA PRO A 94 18.14 -7.11 -0.46
C PRO A 94 17.28 -8.02 -1.33
N PHE A 95 16.03 -7.62 -1.57
CA PHE A 95 15.14 -8.35 -2.46
C PHE A 95 15.59 -8.22 -3.93
N ARG A 96 15.04 -9.10 -4.77
CA ARG A 96 15.30 -9.10 -6.22
C ARG A 96 13.96 -9.15 -6.98
N PRO A 97 13.57 -8.07 -7.66
CA PRO A 97 14.14 -6.70 -7.61
C PRO A 97 14.01 -6.05 -6.23
N SER A 98 14.76 -4.96 -5.99
CA SER A 98 14.72 -4.22 -4.73
C SER A 98 13.34 -3.56 -4.52
N LEU A 99 12.90 -3.50 -3.25
CA LEU A 99 11.69 -2.80 -2.83
C LEU A 99 11.90 -1.28 -2.73
N ALA A 100 13.14 -0.82 -2.59
CA ALA A 100 13.48 0.59 -2.59
C ALA A 100 13.14 1.24 -3.95
N GLY A 101 12.67 2.48 -3.91
CA GLY A 101 12.36 3.25 -5.11
C GLY A 101 11.21 4.23 -4.92
N ALA A 102 10.76 4.82 -6.03
CA ALA A 102 9.79 5.92 -6.03
C ALA A 102 8.42 5.58 -5.41
N TRP A 103 8.09 4.29 -5.27
CA TRP A 103 6.80 3.83 -4.74
C TRP A 103 6.93 3.14 -3.37
N ALA A 104 8.13 3.09 -2.79
CA ALA A 104 8.39 2.40 -1.53
C ALA A 104 7.54 2.97 -0.38
N LEU A 105 7.49 4.30 -0.22
CA LEU A 105 6.67 4.92 0.83
C LEU A 105 5.17 4.75 0.59
N ARG A 106 4.72 4.64 -0.67
CA ARG A 106 3.32 4.31 -0.97
C ARG A 106 2.96 2.91 -0.47
N ALA A 107 3.87 1.95 -0.59
CA ALA A 107 3.68 0.61 -0.05
C ALA A 107 3.59 0.62 1.49
N VAL A 108 4.45 1.40 2.15
CA VAL A 108 4.37 1.66 3.60
C VAL A 108 3.01 2.25 3.98
N ASP A 109 2.59 3.28 3.25
CA ASP A 109 1.32 3.96 3.49
C ASP A 109 0.11 3.06 3.25
N SER A 110 0.20 2.11 2.31
CA SER A 110 -0.87 1.12 2.12
C SER A 110 -1.05 0.22 3.34
N LEU A 111 0.03 -0.14 4.05
CA LEU A 111 -0.09 -0.92 5.28
C LEU A 111 -0.68 -0.06 6.40
N GLY A 112 -0.18 1.15 6.60
CA GLY A 112 -0.62 2.04 7.69
C GLY A 112 -2.06 2.58 7.52
N LEU A 113 -2.43 3.01 6.31
CA LEU A 113 -3.67 3.76 6.08
C LEU A 113 -4.77 2.95 5.38
N ARG A 114 -4.44 1.82 4.75
CA ARG A 114 -5.42 0.96 4.06
C ARG A 114 -5.70 -0.36 4.78
N VAL A 115 -4.66 -1.08 5.21
CA VAL A 115 -4.82 -2.41 5.82
C VAL A 115 -5.01 -2.34 7.33
N ALA A 116 -4.17 -1.58 8.04
CA ALA A 116 -4.23 -1.47 9.51
C ALA A 116 -5.57 -0.96 10.08
N PRO A 117 -6.38 -0.15 9.37
CA PRO A 117 -7.72 0.21 9.85
C PRO A 117 -8.68 -0.97 9.95
N VAL A 118 -8.48 -2.03 9.17
CA VAL A 118 -9.41 -3.17 9.02
C VAL A 118 -8.85 -4.50 9.53
N VAL A 119 -7.53 -4.62 9.69
CA VAL A 119 -6.84 -5.80 10.23
C VAL A 119 -5.78 -5.32 11.21
N ASP A 120 -5.69 -5.92 12.41
CA ASP A 120 -4.65 -5.56 13.38
C ASP A 120 -3.26 -5.89 12.79
N PRO A 121 -2.31 -4.95 12.75
CA PRO A 121 -0.96 -5.20 12.27
C PRO A 121 -0.24 -6.37 12.97
N LEU A 122 -0.59 -6.68 14.23
CA LEU A 122 -0.02 -7.82 14.94
C LEU A 122 -0.48 -9.17 14.35
N ASP A 123 -1.67 -9.22 13.75
CA ASP A 123 -2.16 -10.44 13.09
C ASP A 123 -1.32 -10.76 11.85
N TRP A 124 -0.71 -9.77 11.18
CA TRP A 124 0.18 -10.01 10.04
C TRP A 124 1.42 -10.81 10.44
N LEU A 125 1.80 -10.77 11.72
CA LEU A 125 2.93 -11.53 12.25
C LEU A 125 2.52 -12.97 12.57
N ALA A 126 1.32 -13.16 13.10
CA ALA A 126 0.87 -14.43 13.67
C ALA A 126 0.03 -15.31 12.72
N ASP A 127 -0.69 -14.70 11.79
CA ASP A 127 -1.65 -15.37 10.92
C ASP A 127 -1.17 -15.36 9.46
N ASP A 128 -1.08 -16.53 8.85
CA ASP A 128 -0.55 -16.70 7.50
C ASP A 128 -1.41 -16.00 6.43
N GLU A 129 -2.74 -15.99 6.60
CA GLU A 129 -3.66 -15.34 5.67
C GLU A 129 -3.53 -13.81 5.76
N ARG A 130 -3.43 -13.27 6.99
CA ARG A 130 -3.21 -11.82 7.20
C ARG A 130 -1.84 -11.38 6.73
N ARG A 131 -0.84 -12.23 6.89
CA ARG A 131 0.50 -11.99 6.38
C ARG A 131 0.53 -11.97 4.85
N GLU A 132 -0.15 -12.91 4.21
CA GLU A 132 -0.28 -12.94 2.76
C GLU A 132 -0.99 -11.68 2.23
N GLU A 133 -2.09 -11.27 2.87
CA GLU A 133 -2.81 -10.03 2.55
C GLU A 133 -1.90 -8.79 2.62
N ALA A 134 -1.17 -8.64 3.72
CA ALA A 134 -0.23 -7.53 3.91
C ALA A 134 0.90 -7.55 2.88
N ALA A 135 1.51 -8.72 2.64
CA ALA A 135 2.60 -8.88 1.68
C ALA A 135 2.16 -8.55 0.25
N ARG A 136 1.01 -9.08 -0.20
CA ARG A 136 0.46 -8.80 -1.53
C ARG A 136 0.09 -7.33 -1.69
N THR A 137 -0.50 -6.73 -0.65
CA THR A 137 -0.85 -5.30 -0.67
C THR A 137 0.40 -4.43 -0.76
N PHE A 138 1.42 -4.71 0.06
CA PHE A 138 2.69 -3.99 0.00
C PHE A 138 3.32 -4.09 -1.40
N LEU A 139 3.40 -5.30 -1.96
CA LEU A 139 3.96 -5.52 -3.30
C LEU A 139 3.19 -4.75 -4.38
N LEU A 140 1.86 -4.82 -4.39
CA LEU A 140 1.04 -4.08 -5.35
C LEU A 140 1.35 -2.57 -5.32
N TRP A 141 1.38 -1.98 -4.11
CA TRP A 141 1.59 -0.54 -3.96
C TRP A 141 3.05 -0.10 -4.07
N ALA A 142 3.99 -1.05 -3.97
CA ALA A 142 5.38 -0.90 -4.44
C ALA A 142 5.50 -1.08 -5.97
N GLY A 143 4.39 -1.38 -6.66
CA GLY A 143 4.28 -1.54 -8.12
C GLY A 143 4.77 -2.88 -8.64
N PHE A 144 4.59 -3.92 -7.84
CA PHE A 144 5.02 -5.26 -8.14
C PHE A 144 3.87 -6.25 -8.18
N VAL A 145 4.01 -7.27 -9.03
CA VAL A 145 3.33 -8.56 -8.87
C VAL A 145 4.32 -9.56 -8.26
N PRO A 146 3.88 -10.52 -7.43
CA PRO A 146 4.77 -11.53 -6.89
C PRO A 146 5.53 -12.31 -7.98
N ALA A 147 6.78 -12.70 -7.69
CA ALA A 147 7.56 -13.53 -8.60
C ALA A 147 6.80 -14.81 -8.97
N GLY A 148 6.74 -15.13 -10.27
CA GLY A 148 6.08 -16.34 -10.77
C GLY A 148 4.57 -16.19 -10.99
N GLU A 149 3.96 -15.08 -10.60
CA GLU A 149 2.56 -14.79 -10.87
C GLU A 149 2.43 -13.83 -12.07
N ASP A 150 1.46 -14.09 -12.95
CA ASP A 150 1.01 -13.07 -13.90
C ASP A 150 0.05 -12.08 -13.21
N ARG A 151 -0.20 -10.93 -13.85
CA ARG A 151 -1.02 -9.86 -13.25
C ARG A 151 -2.44 -10.30 -12.94
N ALA A 152 -3.06 -11.10 -13.82
CA ALA A 152 -4.44 -11.54 -13.65
C ALA A 152 -4.56 -12.46 -12.42
N THR A 153 -3.61 -13.37 -12.27
CA THR A 153 -3.51 -14.28 -11.12
C THR A 153 -3.22 -13.51 -9.84
N ALA A 154 -2.21 -12.63 -9.85
CA ALA A 154 -1.87 -11.81 -8.70
C ALA A 154 -3.05 -10.94 -8.24
N GLN A 155 -3.79 -10.35 -9.18
CA GLN A 155 -4.98 -9.55 -8.89
C GLN A 155 -6.10 -10.39 -8.30
N ALA A 156 -6.42 -11.55 -8.88
CA ALA A 156 -7.46 -12.43 -8.36
C ALA A 156 -7.14 -12.91 -6.93
N LEU A 157 -5.89 -13.31 -6.68
CA LEU A 157 -5.45 -13.76 -5.36
C LEU A 157 -5.45 -12.62 -4.34
N TRP A 158 -5.00 -11.41 -4.72
CA TRP A 158 -5.08 -10.25 -3.85
C TRP A 158 -6.53 -9.89 -3.50
N GLN A 159 -7.43 -9.85 -4.48
CA GLN A 159 -8.85 -9.58 -4.25
C GLN A 159 -9.52 -10.62 -3.34
N ALA A 160 -9.14 -11.89 -3.45
CA ALA A 160 -9.65 -12.95 -2.59
C ALA A 160 -9.21 -12.80 -1.12
N ARG A 161 -8.05 -12.16 -0.87
CA ARG A 161 -7.48 -11.95 0.47
C ARG A 161 -7.85 -10.59 1.08
N ASP A 162 -8.21 -9.61 0.27
CA ASP A 162 -8.44 -8.24 0.70
C ASP A 162 -9.61 -8.10 1.69
N SER A 163 -9.29 -7.82 2.94
CA SER A 163 -10.24 -7.64 4.04
C SER A 163 -11.12 -6.42 3.86
N LEU A 164 -10.63 -5.39 3.18
CA LEU A 164 -11.44 -4.21 2.88
C LEU A 164 -12.66 -4.61 2.04
N ARG A 165 -12.47 -5.45 1.01
CA ARG A 165 -13.56 -6.01 0.19
C ARG A 165 -14.46 -6.99 0.93
N ARG A 166 -13.94 -7.70 1.93
CA ARG A 166 -14.74 -8.60 2.79
C ARG A 166 -15.60 -7.84 3.79
N SER A 167 -15.18 -6.63 4.19
CA SER A 167 -15.97 -5.75 5.05
C SER A 167 -16.99 -4.96 4.22
N SER A 168 -18.26 -5.42 4.19
CA SER A 168 -19.28 -4.83 3.31
C SER A 168 -19.53 -3.33 3.52
N ALA A 169 -19.54 -2.86 4.77
CA ALA A 169 -19.79 -1.45 5.09
C ALA A 169 -18.66 -0.52 4.63
N LEU A 170 -17.40 -0.91 4.89
CA LEU A 170 -16.22 -0.12 4.52
C LEU A 170 -15.94 -0.21 3.01
N ALA A 171 -16.24 -1.36 2.40
CA ALA A 171 -16.13 -1.57 0.96
C ALA A 171 -17.05 -0.62 0.17
N GLU A 172 -18.28 -0.40 0.62
CA GLU A 172 -19.22 0.50 -0.04
C GLU A 172 -18.72 1.96 -0.04
N ALA A 173 -18.23 2.45 1.10
CA ALA A 173 -17.67 3.79 1.21
C ALA A 173 -16.43 3.98 0.33
N TYR A 174 -15.51 3.01 0.36
CA TYR A 174 -14.31 3.03 -0.46
C TYR A 174 -14.63 2.95 -1.96
N ALA A 175 -15.56 2.08 -2.37
CA ALA A 175 -15.99 1.97 -3.77
C ALA A 175 -16.68 3.24 -4.28
N ALA A 176 -17.47 3.91 -3.44
CA ALA A 176 -18.08 5.20 -3.79
C ALA A 176 -17.03 6.31 -4.00
N TYR A 177 -15.91 6.26 -3.27
CA TYR A 177 -14.78 7.15 -3.51
C TYR A 177 -14.10 6.85 -4.85
N GLU A 178 -13.67 5.60 -5.08
CA GLU A 178 -13.03 5.16 -6.33
C GLU A 178 -13.87 5.49 -7.56
N HIS A 179 -15.19 5.29 -7.49
CA HIS A 179 -16.08 5.60 -8.59
C HIS A 179 -16.10 7.09 -8.95
N ARG A 180 -16.06 7.98 -7.96
CA ARG A 180 -16.03 9.43 -8.18
C ARG A 180 -14.71 9.87 -8.84
N GLU A 181 -13.60 9.32 -8.39
CA GLU A 181 -12.27 9.59 -8.99
C GLU A 181 -12.21 9.10 -10.44
N GLU A 182 -12.72 7.90 -10.73
CA GLU A 182 -12.75 7.37 -12.09
C GLU A 182 -13.60 8.24 -13.04
N ILE A 183 -14.75 8.74 -12.58
CA ILE A 183 -15.54 9.70 -13.36
C ILE A 183 -14.75 10.99 -13.60
N ALA A 184 -14.10 11.53 -12.57
CA ALA A 184 -13.30 12.75 -12.68
C ALA A 184 -12.17 12.59 -13.70
N ARG A 185 -11.46 11.45 -13.66
CA ARG A 185 -10.39 11.10 -14.63
C ARG A 185 -10.91 11.04 -16.06
N ARG A 186 -12.03 10.34 -16.30
CA ARG A 186 -12.63 10.25 -17.64
C ARG A 186 -13.04 11.62 -18.19
N LEU A 187 -13.59 12.48 -17.34
CA LEU A 187 -13.94 13.86 -17.73
C LEU A 187 -12.70 14.70 -18.06
N ALA A 188 -11.61 14.55 -17.31
CA ALA A 188 -10.36 15.23 -17.58
C ALA A 188 -9.74 14.78 -18.91
N GLU A 189 -9.69 13.47 -19.18
CA GLU A 189 -9.20 12.92 -20.44
C GLU A 189 -10.03 13.39 -21.64
N ALA A 190 -11.37 13.42 -21.52
CA ALA A 190 -12.24 13.91 -22.59
C ALA A 190 -11.94 15.38 -22.93
N ARG A 191 -11.80 16.23 -21.90
CA ARG A 191 -11.44 17.66 -22.07
C ARG A 191 -10.06 17.84 -22.72
N ALA A 192 -9.08 17.03 -22.33
CA ALA A 192 -7.74 17.10 -22.92
C ALA A 192 -7.75 16.73 -24.42
N ARG A 193 -8.54 15.70 -24.80
CA ARG A 193 -8.72 15.30 -26.21
C ARG A 193 -9.41 16.40 -27.02
N GLU A 194 -10.44 17.05 -26.48
CA GLU A 194 -11.13 18.17 -27.14
C GLU A 194 -10.21 19.39 -27.33
N ALA A 195 -9.37 19.71 -26.34
CA ALA A 195 -8.41 20.82 -26.44
C ALA A 195 -7.32 20.56 -27.50
N ALA A 196 -6.77 19.34 -27.55
CA ALA A 196 -5.79 18.94 -28.55
C ALA A 196 -6.37 18.96 -29.97
N ALA A 197 -7.63 18.53 -30.14
CA ALA A 197 -8.32 18.56 -31.43
C ALA A 197 -8.53 19.99 -31.96
N ARG A 198 -8.79 20.97 -31.07
CA ARG A 198 -8.95 22.38 -31.45
C ARG A 198 -7.65 23.06 -31.85
N TYR A 199 -6.54 22.77 -31.16
CA TYR A 199 -5.22 23.33 -31.48
C TYR A 199 -4.57 22.73 -32.75
N SER A 200 -4.96 21.51 -33.14
CA SER A 200 -4.50 20.85 -34.37
C SER A 200 -5.26 21.30 -35.63
N SER A 201 -6.35 22.06 -35.49
CA SER A 201 -7.21 22.53 -36.59
C SER A 201 -6.98 24.00 -36.98
N GLU A 202 -5.92 24.63 -36.47
CA GLU A 202 -5.47 25.99 -36.77
C GLU A 202 -4.15 25.94 -37.55
#